data_AF-A0AAD9P363-F1
#
_entry.id   AF-A0AAD9P363-F1
#
_cell.length_a   1.000
_cell.length_b   1.000
_cell.length_c   1.000
_cell.angle_alpha   90.00
_cell.angle_beta   90.00
_cell.angle_gamma   90.00
#
_symmetry.space_group_name_H-M   'P 1'
#
loop_
_entity.id
_entity.type
_entity.pdbx_description
1 polymer ?
#
loop_
_entity_poly.entity_id
_entity_poly.type
_entity_poly.pdbx_seq_one_letter_code
_entity_poly.pdbx_strand_id
1 'polypeptide(L)'
;MTLCVVGRVITTETVPTPVIGGKVDSDRTTWTENSNDDIPYLFVLRVFYFKEDKPVATNIGIKDFVPMPVDDTYEGFGELTERANMWLSEQSEDVRVTNMMSVMVQKDEGPHSETGNSCYYIVPGMQGDTNIEYFRILRIAFTIGQKVEPQSPEHLHHATFPISYETFTPAIVRPRHGKSADRMEKMKETVARISEFLKTSLADVLCVETVINPLEMVQTDAGGDASKPEHEMRWLLTTRLFISGPVYQYDPEFGEKLAKHSIRHERRKRKEESGHQPIFLRNVVTRRFKYRMLIAAGALIVCMTIIVALSVVYSNM
;
A
#
# COMPACT_ATOMS: atom_id res chain seq x y z
N MET A 1 -14.55 9.14 16.27
CA MET A 1 -13.87 10.45 16.19
C MET A 1 -14.41 11.20 14.97
N THR A 2 -14.66 12.51 15.08
CA THR A 2 -15.02 13.37 13.94
C THR A 2 -13.98 14.49 13.77
N LEU A 3 -13.58 14.75 12.54
CA LEU A 3 -12.67 15.83 12.15
C LEU A 3 -13.41 16.78 11.20
N CYS A 4 -13.47 18.07 11.51
CA CYS A 4 -14.07 19.07 10.63
C CYS A 4 -13.01 19.67 9.71
N VAL A 5 -13.24 19.60 8.40
CA VAL A 5 -12.38 20.21 7.37
C VAL A 5 -13.19 21.20 6.54
N VAL A 6 -12.56 22.32 6.19
CA VAL A 6 -13.17 23.39 5.40
C VAL A 6 -12.82 23.18 3.93
N GLY A 7 -13.74 22.57 3.17
CA GLY A 7 -13.56 22.23 1.76
C GLY A 7 -14.08 20.83 1.41
N ARG A 8 -13.94 20.45 0.13
CA ARG A 8 -14.44 19.16 -0.39
C ARG A 8 -13.38 18.08 -0.27
N VAL A 9 -13.60 17.11 0.61
CA VAL A 9 -12.72 15.96 0.81
C VAL A 9 -12.69 15.10 -0.45
N ILE A 10 -11.48 14.82 -0.94
CA ILE A 10 -11.20 13.92 -2.07
C ILE A 10 -11.03 12.50 -1.52
N THR A 11 -10.11 12.35 -0.57
CA THR A 11 -9.82 11.08 0.09
C THR A 11 -9.09 11.35 1.41
N THR A 12 -8.97 10.32 2.23
CA THR A 12 -8.26 10.34 3.51
C THR A 12 -7.32 9.15 3.55
N GLU A 13 -6.18 9.24 4.24
CA GLU A 13 -5.21 8.15 4.35
C GLU A 13 -4.75 8.04 5.81
N THR A 14 -4.66 6.82 6.37
CA THR A 14 -3.96 6.61 7.63
C THR A 14 -2.56 6.10 7.32
N VAL A 15 -1.55 6.81 7.79
CA VAL A 15 -0.14 6.47 7.57
C VAL A 15 0.54 6.18 8.90
N PRO A 16 1.13 5.00 9.10
CA PRO A 16 1.98 4.74 10.25
C PRO A 16 3.27 5.57 10.11
N THR A 17 3.56 6.42 11.11
CA THR A 17 4.73 7.30 11.10
C THR A 17 5.57 7.03 12.34
N PRO A 18 6.87 6.70 12.20
CA PRO A 18 7.73 6.44 13.36
C PRO A 18 7.92 7.70 14.20
N VAL A 19 7.97 7.52 15.51
CA VAL A 19 8.24 8.57 16.50
C VAL A 19 9.73 8.56 16.80
N ILE A 20 10.45 9.59 16.34
CA ILE A 20 11.91 9.67 16.47
C ILE A 20 12.26 10.86 17.37
N GLY A 21 12.89 10.58 18.51
CA GLY A 21 13.21 11.62 19.50
C GLY A 21 11.97 12.34 20.04
N GLY A 22 10.86 11.63 20.19
CA GLY A 22 9.58 12.19 20.64
C GLY A 22 8.86 13.06 19.62
N LYS A 23 9.29 13.06 18.35
CA LYS A 23 8.68 13.85 17.27
C LYS A 23 8.13 12.96 16.17
N VAL A 24 7.05 13.41 15.56
CA VAL A 24 6.44 12.81 14.36
C VAL A 24 6.73 13.73 13.19
N ASP A 25 7.34 13.18 12.14
CA ASP A 25 7.53 13.88 10.87
C ASP A 25 6.72 13.16 9.79
N SER A 26 5.49 13.65 9.58
CA SER A 26 4.55 13.06 8.62
C SER A 26 4.92 13.32 7.16
N ASP A 27 5.85 14.24 6.88
CA ASP A 27 6.25 14.59 5.50
C ASP A 27 7.53 13.87 5.07
N ARG A 28 8.12 13.09 5.99
CA ARG A 28 9.33 12.34 5.74
C ARG A 28 9.10 11.25 4.69
N THR A 29 9.88 11.31 3.61
CA THR A 29 9.82 10.32 2.51
C THR A 29 10.90 9.25 2.59
N THR A 30 11.80 9.33 3.57
CA THR A 30 12.88 8.37 3.78
C THR A 30 13.23 8.26 5.26
N TRP A 31 13.26 7.05 5.80
CA TRP A 31 13.71 6.78 7.15
C TRP A 31 14.63 5.56 7.15
N THR A 32 15.26 5.32 8.29
CA THR A 32 16.12 4.16 8.53
C THR A 32 15.66 3.55 9.83
N GLU A 33 15.42 2.24 9.82
CA GLU A 33 15.05 1.46 11.00
C GLU A 33 16.27 0.69 11.47
N ASN A 34 16.52 0.72 12.77
CA ASN A 34 17.44 -0.20 13.41
C ASN A 34 16.61 -1.38 13.91
N SER A 35 16.94 -2.59 13.46
CA SER A 35 16.19 -3.78 13.81
C SER A 35 16.23 -4.13 15.29
N ASN A 36 17.13 -3.53 16.07
CA ASN A 36 17.30 -3.83 17.49
C ASN A 36 16.52 -2.87 18.40
N ASP A 37 15.98 -1.78 17.85
CA ASP A 37 15.31 -0.76 18.64
C ASP A 37 13.79 -0.94 18.55
N ASP A 38 13.11 -0.84 19.69
CA ASP A 38 11.66 -0.70 19.71
C ASP A 38 11.29 0.69 19.20
N ILE A 39 10.60 0.74 18.07
CA ILE A 39 10.21 2.01 17.45
C ILE A 39 8.70 2.21 17.66
N PRO A 40 8.29 3.27 18.38
CA PRO A 40 6.89 3.66 18.43
C PRO A 40 6.47 4.25 17.08
N TYR A 41 5.30 3.87 16.59
CA TYR A 41 4.65 4.45 15.42
C TYR A 41 3.36 5.14 15.84
N LEU A 42 3.06 6.29 15.25
CA LEU A 42 1.77 6.98 15.38
C LEU A 42 1.00 6.89 14.06
N PHE A 43 -0.31 6.67 14.15
CA PHE A 43 -1.21 6.76 13.01
C PHE A 43 -1.52 8.23 12.71
N VAL A 44 -1.00 8.71 11.58
CA VAL A 44 -1.28 10.05 11.09
C VAL A 44 -2.39 9.98 10.04
N LEU A 45 -3.47 10.74 10.25
CA LEU A 45 -4.52 10.90 9.26
C LEU A 45 -4.16 12.04 8.30
N ARG A 46 -3.94 11.72 7.02
CA ARG A 46 -3.80 12.70 5.94
C ARG A 46 -5.14 12.91 5.27
N VAL A 47 -5.53 14.17 5.06
CA VAL A 47 -6.77 14.53 4.38
C VAL A 47 -6.42 15.29 3.10
N PHE A 48 -6.85 14.77 1.97
CA PHE A 48 -6.72 15.43 0.67
C PHE A 48 -8.07 16.07 0.33
N TYR A 49 -8.08 17.37 0.06
CA TYR A 49 -9.32 18.10 -0.20
C TYR A 49 -9.10 19.24 -1.19
N PHE A 50 -10.17 19.63 -1.89
CA PHE A 50 -10.18 20.85 -2.68
C PHE A 50 -10.51 22.04 -1.80
N LYS A 51 -9.72 23.10 -1.91
CA LYS A 51 -10.06 24.41 -1.36
C LYS A 51 -11.12 25.03 -2.26
N GLU A 52 -12.23 25.44 -1.68
CA GLU A 52 -13.35 26.06 -2.38
C GLU A 52 -13.48 27.53 -1.96
N ASP A 53 -14.06 28.36 -2.83
CA ASP A 53 -14.27 29.78 -2.55
C ASP A 53 -15.34 30.02 -1.47
N LYS A 54 -16.32 29.11 -1.38
CA LYS A 54 -17.36 29.07 -0.34
C LYS A 54 -17.36 27.71 0.34
N PRO A 55 -16.32 27.41 1.13
CA PRO A 55 -16.12 26.06 1.62
C PRO A 55 -17.18 25.70 2.65
N VAL A 56 -17.82 24.56 2.45
CA VAL A 56 -18.70 23.96 3.44
C VAL A 56 -17.86 23.16 4.43
N ALA A 57 -18.21 23.25 5.71
CA ALA A 57 -17.61 22.41 6.73
C ALA A 57 -18.01 20.95 6.50
N THR A 58 -17.03 20.10 6.21
CA THR A 58 -17.21 18.66 6.01
C THR A 58 -16.75 17.92 7.27
N ASN A 59 -17.65 17.16 7.88
CA ASN A 59 -17.32 16.29 9.00
C ASN A 59 -16.83 14.95 8.49
N ILE A 60 -15.57 14.62 8.78
CA ILE A 60 -14.95 13.33 8.49
C ILE A 60 -15.12 12.44 9.73
N GLY A 61 -15.83 11.33 9.58
CA GLY A 61 -15.90 10.25 10.56
C GLY A 61 -14.93 9.13 10.24
N ILE A 62 -14.49 8.42 11.28
CA ILE A 62 -13.71 7.18 11.18
C ILE A 62 -14.45 6.09 11.95
N LYS A 63 -14.59 4.92 11.32
CA LYS A 63 -15.11 3.71 11.93
C LYS A 63 -14.12 2.57 11.69
N ASP A 64 -13.68 1.96 12.78
CA ASP A 64 -12.81 0.79 12.77
C ASP A 64 -13.61 -0.48 13.04
N PHE A 65 -13.24 -1.54 12.32
CA PHE A 65 -13.73 -2.90 12.47
C PHE A 65 -12.56 -3.78 12.87
N VAL A 66 -12.53 -4.15 14.14
CA VAL A 66 -11.52 -5.04 14.72
C VAL A 66 -11.98 -6.49 14.57
N PRO A 67 -11.10 -7.43 14.16
CA PRO A 67 -11.44 -8.85 14.12
C PRO A 67 -11.99 -9.35 15.45
N MET A 68 -13.19 -9.93 15.42
CA MET A 68 -13.77 -10.64 16.55
C MET A 68 -13.17 -12.05 16.69
N PRO A 69 -12.99 -12.56 17.93
CA PRO A 69 -12.55 -13.93 18.14
C PRO A 69 -13.61 -14.92 17.62
N VAL A 70 -13.16 -15.97 16.93
CA VAL A 70 -13.98 -17.08 16.42
C VAL A 70 -13.26 -18.39 16.75
N ASP A 71 -13.83 -19.15 17.68
CA ASP A 71 -13.21 -20.36 18.25
C ASP A 71 -11.79 -20.08 18.78
N ASP A 72 -10.79 -20.86 18.33
CA ASP A 72 -9.37 -20.69 18.67
C ASP A 72 -8.65 -19.68 17.77
N THR A 73 -9.40 -18.88 17.00
CA THR A 73 -8.88 -17.96 15.98
C THR A 73 -9.62 -16.62 15.98
N TYR A 74 -9.43 -15.82 14.93
CA TYR A 74 -10.13 -14.56 14.69
C TYR A 74 -10.84 -14.62 13.36
N GLU A 75 -11.91 -13.84 13.21
CA GLU A 75 -12.62 -13.71 11.94
C GLU A 75 -11.67 -13.29 10.80
N GLY A 76 -11.95 -13.78 9.60
CA GLY A 76 -11.20 -13.42 8.40
C GLY A 76 -11.56 -12.00 7.92
N PHE A 77 -10.77 -11.51 6.95
CA PHE A 77 -10.99 -10.18 6.38
C PHE A 77 -12.31 -10.08 5.57
N GLY A 78 -12.82 -11.21 5.09
CA GLY A 78 -14.12 -11.31 4.41
C GLY A 78 -15.25 -10.96 5.36
N GLU A 79 -15.27 -11.62 6.51
CA GLU A 79 -16.22 -11.40 7.60
C GLU A 79 -16.15 -9.96 8.14
N LEU A 80 -14.95 -9.38 8.28
CA LEU A 80 -14.80 -7.94 8.61
C LEU A 80 -15.52 -7.04 7.60
N THR A 81 -15.40 -7.36 6.31
CA THR A 81 -15.99 -6.57 5.23
C THR A 81 -17.51 -6.70 5.22
N GLU A 82 -18.04 -7.91 5.48
CA GLU A 82 -19.48 -8.14 5.62
C GLU A 82 -20.06 -7.32 6.80
N ARG A 83 -19.39 -7.34 7.95
CA ARG A 83 -19.76 -6.53 9.12
C ARG A 83 -19.71 -5.03 8.83
N ALA A 84 -18.71 -4.59 8.08
CA ALA A 84 -18.63 -3.22 7.59
C ALA A 84 -19.81 -2.84 6.69
N ASN A 85 -20.18 -3.70 5.75
CA ASN A 85 -21.34 -3.48 4.88
C ASN A 85 -22.66 -3.44 5.65
N MET A 86 -22.83 -4.31 6.65
CA MET A 86 -23.99 -4.25 7.55
C MET A 86 -24.06 -2.89 8.25
N TRP A 87 -22.96 -2.46 8.88
CA TRP A 87 -22.91 -1.15 9.54
C TRP A 87 -23.21 0.00 8.57
N LEU A 88 -22.64 -0.03 7.36
CA LEU A 88 -22.90 0.97 6.32
C LEU A 88 -24.36 1.00 5.88
N SER A 89 -25.01 -0.16 5.77
CA SER A 89 -26.43 -0.27 5.42
C SER A 89 -27.38 0.29 6.49
N GLU A 90 -26.92 0.34 7.74
CA GLU A 90 -27.64 0.93 8.87
C GLU A 90 -27.41 2.45 9.00
N GLN A 91 -26.42 3.01 8.29
CA GLN A 91 -26.15 4.45 8.36
C GLN A 91 -27.20 5.25 7.55
N SER A 92 -27.46 6.48 8.00
CA SER A 92 -28.31 7.43 7.27
C SER A 92 -27.80 7.70 5.85
N GLU A 93 -28.70 8.05 4.94
CA GLU A 93 -28.40 8.39 3.52
C GLU A 93 -27.30 9.45 3.33
N ASP A 94 -26.97 10.22 4.37
CA ASP A 94 -25.97 11.29 4.34
C ASP A 94 -24.51 10.81 4.51
N VAL A 95 -24.25 9.50 4.71
CA VAL A 95 -22.89 8.96 4.84
C VAL A 95 -22.28 8.67 3.46
N ARG A 96 -21.15 9.30 3.18
CA ARG A 96 -20.33 9.03 1.98
C ARG A 96 -18.98 8.45 2.39
N VAL A 97 -18.69 7.23 1.97
CA VAL A 97 -17.36 6.64 2.17
C VAL A 97 -16.33 7.39 1.30
N THR A 98 -15.22 7.79 1.90
CA THR A 98 -14.12 8.51 1.24
C THR A 98 -12.85 7.69 1.14
N ASN A 99 -12.65 6.75 2.07
CA ASN A 99 -11.63 5.74 1.96
C ASN A 99 -11.95 4.49 2.79
N MET A 100 -11.37 3.36 2.39
CA MET A 100 -11.28 2.12 3.15
C MET A 100 -9.84 1.63 3.11
N MET A 101 -9.34 1.17 4.25
CA MET A 101 -7.96 0.71 4.37
C MET A 101 -7.83 -0.35 5.45
N SER A 102 -6.85 -1.22 5.28
CA SER A 102 -6.44 -2.14 6.31
C SER A 102 -5.30 -1.56 7.13
N VAL A 103 -5.48 -1.50 8.44
CA VAL A 103 -4.49 -0.94 9.37
C VAL A 103 -3.99 -2.06 10.27
N MET A 104 -2.67 -2.18 10.42
CA MET A 104 -2.09 -3.09 11.41
C MET A 104 -2.11 -2.41 12.77
N VAL A 105 -2.70 -3.04 13.77
CA VAL A 105 -2.70 -2.56 15.15
C VAL A 105 -2.14 -3.66 16.05
N GLN A 106 -1.40 -3.27 17.08
CA GLN A 106 -0.92 -4.21 18.08
C GLN A 106 -2.10 -4.67 18.94
N LYS A 107 -2.20 -5.99 19.19
CA LYS A 107 -3.17 -6.53 20.13
C LYS A 107 -2.76 -6.12 21.54
N ASP A 108 -3.67 -5.45 22.24
CA ASP A 108 -3.51 -5.12 23.65
C ASP A 108 -4.43 -6.03 24.47
N GLU A 109 -3.94 -6.55 25.60
CA GLU A 109 -4.70 -7.42 26.52
C GLU A 109 -5.53 -6.60 27.53
N GLY A 110 -5.41 -5.28 27.54
CA GLY A 110 -6.12 -4.40 28.46
C GLY A 110 -7.63 -4.26 28.21
N PRO A 111 -8.39 -3.63 29.14
CA PRO A 111 -9.83 -3.37 29.03
C PRO A 111 -10.25 -2.44 27.86
N HIS A 112 -9.27 -2.00 27.04
CA HIS A 112 -9.47 -1.23 25.81
C HIS A 112 -9.22 -2.06 24.54
N SER A 113 -8.96 -3.37 24.67
CA SER A 113 -8.73 -4.33 23.58
C SER A 113 -9.83 -4.30 22.51
N GLU A 114 -11.07 -4.00 22.90
CA GLU A 114 -12.23 -3.92 22.01
C GLU A 114 -12.27 -2.64 21.14
N THR A 115 -11.48 -1.62 21.46
CA THR A 115 -11.63 -0.28 20.82
C THR A 115 -10.43 0.22 20.03
N GLY A 116 -9.29 -0.47 20.01
CA GLY A 116 -8.15 -0.08 19.15
C GLY A 116 -7.77 1.40 19.24
N ASN A 117 -8.02 2.03 20.41
CA ASN A 117 -7.92 3.49 20.60
C ASN A 117 -6.49 3.99 20.71
N SER A 118 -5.52 3.11 20.73
CA SER A 118 -4.12 3.48 20.65
C SER A 118 -3.86 4.02 19.23
N CYS A 119 -3.78 5.35 19.11
CA CYS A 119 -3.26 6.03 17.94
C CYS A 119 -1.80 5.67 17.64
N TYR A 120 -1.19 4.74 18.39
CA TYR A 120 0.18 4.31 18.27
C TYR A 120 0.31 2.79 18.42
N TYR A 121 1.38 2.23 17.89
CA TYR A 121 1.81 0.86 18.16
C TYR A 121 3.33 0.79 18.23
N ILE A 122 3.87 -0.24 18.88
CA ILE A 122 5.32 -0.45 18.93
C ILE A 122 5.65 -1.61 18.02
N VAL A 123 6.57 -1.40 17.09
CA VAL A 123 7.21 -2.52 16.38
C VAL A 123 8.38 -2.95 17.24
N PRO A 124 8.35 -4.15 17.83
CA PRO A 124 9.44 -4.64 18.65
C PRO A 124 10.65 -4.86 17.76
N GLY A 125 11.84 -4.66 18.33
CA GLY A 125 13.07 -5.10 17.70
C GLY A 125 13.03 -6.61 17.40
N MET A 126 13.76 -7.04 16.36
CA MET A 126 13.92 -8.44 15.97
C MET A 126 14.53 -9.33 17.08
N GLN A 127 15.00 -8.74 18.17
CA GLN A 127 15.60 -9.44 19.33
C GLN A 127 14.70 -9.45 20.57
N GLY A 128 13.45 -8.97 20.49
CA GLY A 128 12.53 -9.01 21.62
C GLY A 128 12.13 -10.44 22.00
N ASP A 129 12.20 -10.77 23.30
CA ASP A 129 11.82 -12.10 23.84
C ASP A 129 10.29 -12.31 23.91
N THR A 130 9.50 -11.26 23.62
CA THR A 130 8.03 -11.30 23.72
C THR A 130 7.39 -11.41 22.35
N ASN A 131 6.58 -12.44 22.14
CA ASN A 131 5.70 -12.53 20.99
C ASN A 131 4.69 -11.39 21.04
N ILE A 132 4.68 -10.54 20.01
CA ILE A 132 3.70 -9.47 19.86
C ILE A 132 2.70 -9.88 18.80
N GLU A 133 1.44 -9.95 19.20
CA GLU A 133 0.33 -10.23 18.29
C GLU A 133 -0.18 -8.93 17.66
N TYR A 134 -0.53 -9.00 16.37
CA TYR A 134 -1.07 -7.88 15.62
C TYR A 134 -2.39 -8.27 14.97
N PHE A 135 -3.33 -7.33 14.95
CA PHE A 135 -4.52 -7.42 14.14
C PHE A 135 -4.41 -6.57 12.90
N ARG A 136 -5.00 -7.06 11.81
CA ARG A 136 -5.30 -6.25 10.65
C ARG A 136 -6.78 -5.85 10.73
N ILE A 137 -7.03 -4.61 11.12
CA ILE A 137 -8.38 -4.04 11.20
C ILE A 137 -8.78 -3.48 9.84
N LEU A 138 -10.08 -3.32 9.62
CA LEU A 138 -10.63 -2.54 8.52
C LEU A 138 -11.06 -1.16 9.03
N ARG A 139 -10.46 -0.09 8.49
CA ARG A 139 -10.79 1.29 8.81
C ARG A 139 -11.56 1.91 7.65
N ILE A 140 -12.73 2.46 7.96
CA ILE A 140 -13.57 3.22 7.03
C ILE A 140 -13.50 4.69 7.42
N ALA A 141 -13.10 5.53 6.48
CA ALA A 141 -13.18 6.96 6.59
C ALA A 141 -14.32 7.47 5.72
N PHE A 142 -15.24 8.21 6.31
CA PHE A 142 -16.46 8.66 5.66
C PHE A 142 -16.71 10.13 5.97
N THR A 143 -17.48 10.80 5.12
CA THR A 143 -17.96 12.15 5.38
C THR A 143 -19.45 12.10 5.65
N ILE A 144 -19.89 12.89 6.62
CA ILE A 144 -21.31 13.11 6.89
C ILE A 144 -21.69 14.39 6.15
N GLY A 145 -22.49 14.24 5.08
CA GLY A 145 -22.95 15.36 4.29
C GLY A 145 -23.88 16.27 5.10
N GLN A 146 -23.77 17.58 4.90
CA GLN A 146 -24.99 18.39 4.89
C GLN A 146 -25.72 18.04 3.58
N LYS A 147 -27.05 18.01 3.59
CA LYS A 147 -27.87 17.84 2.37
C LYS A 147 -27.55 18.96 1.38
N VAL A 148 -26.49 18.79 0.60
CA VAL A 148 -26.18 19.69 -0.50
C VAL A 148 -27.16 19.32 -1.59
N GLU A 149 -28.13 20.20 -1.85
CA GLU A 149 -29.00 20.04 -3.02
C GLU A 149 -28.11 19.74 -4.23
N PRO A 150 -28.37 18.66 -4.98
CA PRO A 150 -27.53 18.25 -6.09
C PRO A 150 -27.57 19.34 -7.17
N GLN A 151 -26.63 20.30 -7.12
CA GLN A 151 -26.55 21.40 -8.06
C GLN A 151 -26.00 20.96 -9.43
N SER A 152 -25.50 19.72 -9.55
CA SER A 152 -25.23 19.12 -10.86
C SER A 152 -25.32 17.57 -10.83
N PRO A 153 -25.91 16.94 -11.87
CA PRO A 153 -26.04 15.49 -11.98
C PRO A 153 -24.71 14.75 -12.24
N GLU A 154 -23.61 15.47 -12.51
CA GLU A 154 -22.32 14.86 -12.86
C GLU A 154 -21.44 14.52 -11.64
N HIS A 155 -21.84 14.89 -10.42
CA HIS A 155 -20.88 14.97 -9.29
C HIS A 155 -21.13 13.99 -8.13
N LEU A 156 -22.11 13.09 -8.23
CA LEU A 156 -22.48 12.23 -7.11
C LEU A 156 -22.64 10.77 -7.53
N HIS A 157 -21.53 10.15 -7.94
CA HIS A 157 -21.39 8.72 -7.70
C HIS A 157 -21.19 8.53 -6.19
N HIS A 158 -22.29 8.51 -5.46
CA HIS A 158 -22.29 7.95 -4.11
C HIS A 158 -21.87 6.49 -4.26
N ALA A 159 -20.86 6.06 -3.49
CA ALA A 159 -20.50 4.65 -3.45
C ALA A 159 -21.77 3.86 -3.11
N THR A 160 -22.21 3.03 -4.05
CA THR A 160 -23.36 2.15 -3.89
C THR A 160 -22.90 0.92 -3.11
N PHE A 161 -23.59 0.66 -2.00
CA PHE A 161 -23.40 -0.56 -1.23
C PHE A 161 -24.02 -1.76 -1.97
N PRO A 162 -23.52 -2.98 -1.79
CA PRO A 162 -22.40 -3.36 -0.90
C PRO A 162 -21.03 -2.96 -1.46
N ILE A 163 -20.06 -2.77 -0.56
CA ILE A 163 -18.65 -2.63 -0.92
C ILE A 163 -18.01 -4.01 -0.91
N SER A 164 -17.24 -4.30 -1.94
CA SER A 164 -16.45 -5.53 -2.05
C SER A 164 -14.96 -5.21 -2.07
N TYR A 165 -14.11 -6.23 -1.93
CA TYR A 165 -12.68 -6.08 -2.14
C TYR A 165 -12.09 -7.20 -2.98
N GLU A 166 -10.97 -6.92 -3.63
CA GLU A 166 -10.17 -7.90 -4.37
C GLU A 166 -8.70 -7.73 -4.00
N THR A 167 -7.99 -8.84 -3.72
CA THR A 167 -6.59 -8.80 -3.31
C THR A 167 -5.68 -9.43 -4.36
N PHE A 168 -4.76 -8.63 -4.89
CA PHE A 168 -3.78 -9.01 -5.89
C PHE A 168 -2.45 -9.30 -5.22
N THR A 169 -2.23 -10.58 -4.93
CA THR A 169 -0.93 -11.10 -4.50
C THR A 169 -0.02 -11.34 -5.71
N PRO A 170 1.26 -10.92 -5.70
CA PRO A 170 2.19 -11.25 -6.77
C PRO A 170 2.24 -12.76 -7.02
N ALA A 171 2.05 -13.18 -8.27
CA ALA A 171 1.98 -14.60 -8.65
C ALA A 171 3.37 -15.16 -9.05
N ILE A 172 3.61 -16.46 -8.82
CA ILE A 172 4.83 -17.12 -9.30
C ILE A 172 4.72 -17.26 -10.82
N VAL A 173 5.61 -16.60 -11.55
CA VAL A 173 5.68 -16.64 -13.00
C VAL A 173 6.58 -17.79 -13.43
N ARG A 174 5.95 -18.85 -13.95
CA ARG A 174 6.65 -20.00 -14.55
C ARG A 174 6.96 -19.76 -16.03
N PRO A 175 8.23 -19.71 -16.45
CA PRO A 175 8.59 -19.48 -17.83
C PRO A 175 8.23 -20.69 -18.70
N ARG A 176 7.55 -20.45 -19.83
CA ARG A 176 6.92 -21.49 -20.66
C ARG A 176 7.85 -22.56 -21.25
N HIS A 177 9.18 -22.39 -21.23
CA HIS A 177 10.11 -23.26 -21.95
C HIS A 177 11.33 -23.71 -21.13
N GLY A 178 11.22 -23.80 -19.80
CA GLY A 178 12.25 -24.42 -18.94
C GLY A 178 13.64 -23.75 -18.93
N LYS A 179 13.84 -22.66 -19.68
CA LYS A 179 15.13 -21.94 -19.78
C LYS A 179 15.36 -20.91 -18.68
N SER A 180 14.43 -20.75 -17.74
CA SER A 180 14.57 -19.79 -16.64
C SER A 180 13.96 -20.37 -15.39
N ALA A 181 14.50 -20.01 -14.24
CA ALA A 181 13.91 -20.37 -12.95
C ALA A 181 12.56 -19.65 -12.76
N ASP A 182 11.71 -20.24 -11.93
CA ASP A 182 10.52 -19.57 -11.41
C ASP A 182 10.91 -18.23 -10.78
N ARG A 183 10.08 -17.21 -10.97
CA ARG A 183 10.30 -15.88 -10.40
C ARG A 183 9.01 -15.28 -9.90
N MET A 184 9.12 -14.29 -9.02
CA MET A 184 7.98 -13.50 -8.62
C MET A 184 7.49 -12.58 -9.75
N GLU A 185 6.17 -12.39 -9.81
CA GLU A 185 5.53 -11.33 -10.60
C GLU A 185 6.12 -9.97 -10.21
N LYS A 186 6.47 -9.15 -11.21
CA LYS A 186 6.93 -7.78 -10.97
C LYS A 186 5.72 -6.88 -10.76
N MET A 187 5.90 -5.78 -10.02
CA MET A 187 4.84 -4.78 -9.80
C MET A 187 4.16 -4.30 -11.10
N LYS A 188 4.90 -4.10 -12.20
CA LYS A 188 4.30 -3.74 -13.51
C LYS A 188 3.31 -4.80 -14.00
N GLU A 189 3.63 -6.08 -13.80
CA GLU A 189 2.79 -7.21 -14.22
C GLU A 189 1.54 -7.31 -13.33
N THR A 190 1.68 -7.13 -12.02
CA THR A 190 0.56 -7.05 -11.07
C THR A 190 -0.39 -5.89 -11.41
N VAL A 191 0.13 -4.70 -11.69
CA VAL A 191 -0.67 -3.53 -12.11
C VAL A 191 -1.39 -3.79 -13.44
N ALA A 192 -0.75 -4.49 -14.39
CA ALA A 192 -1.40 -4.86 -15.63
C ALA A 192 -2.58 -5.82 -15.40
N ARG A 193 -2.45 -6.77 -14.47
CA ARG A 193 -3.52 -7.69 -14.06
C ARG A 193 -4.67 -6.95 -13.36
N ILE A 194 -4.36 -6.01 -12.47
CA ILE A 194 -5.34 -5.12 -11.84
C ILE A 194 -6.11 -4.32 -12.90
N SER A 195 -5.39 -3.70 -13.84
CA SER A 195 -6.00 -2.91 -14.91
C SER A 195 -6.94 -3.75 -15.77
N GLU A 196 -6.59 -5.01 -16.03
CA GLU A 196 -7.46 -5.92 -16.78
C GLU A 196 -8.72 -6.28 -15.99
N PHE A 197 -8.56 -6.63 -14.71
CA PHE A 197 -9.69 -6.88 -13.81
C PHE A 197 -10.66 -5.70 -13.74
N LEU A 198 -10.16 -4.46 -13.66
CA LEU A 198 -11.01 -3.27 -13.62
C LEU A 198 -11.78 -3.04 -14.92
N LYS A 199 -11.18 -3.37 -16.08
CA LYS A 199 -11.87 -3.28 -17.37
C LYS A 199 -12.99 -4.31 -17.52
N THR A 200 -12.83 -5.50 -16.94
CA THR A 200 -13.81 -6.59 -17.08
C THR A 200 -14.91 -6.51 -16.03
N SER A 201 -14.58 -6.10 -14.80
CA SER A 201 -15.55 -6.01 -13.70
C SER A 201 -16.50 -4.82 -13.83
N LEU A 202 -16.09 -3.75 -14.53
CA LEU A 202 -16.80 -2.46 -14.57
C LEU A 202 -17.07 -1.88 -13.17
N ALA A 203 -16.31 -2.31 -12.18
CA ALA A 203 -16.53 -1.90 -10.80
C ALA A 203 -15.93 -0.51 -10.55
N ASP A 204 -16.64 0.31 -9.79
CA ASP A 204 -16.15 1.62 -9.38
C ASP A 204 -15.13 1.44 -8.25
N VAL A 205 -13.91 1.92 -8.48
CA VAL A 205 -12.84 1.83 -7.50
C VAL A 205 -13.03 2.89 -6.43
N LEU A 206 -13.26 2.43 -5.20
CA LEU A 206 -13.32 3.28 -4.01
C LEU A 206 -11.93 3.57 -3.46
N CYS A 207 -11.08 2.55 -3.36
CA CYS A 207 -9.73 2.67 -2.85
C CYS A 207 -8.79 1.62 -3.45
N VAL A 208 -7.52 1.97 -3.55
CA VAL A 208 -6.41 1.05 -3.83
C VAL A 208 -5.38 1.20 -2.71
N GLU A 209 -5.10 0.11 -2.01
CA GLU A 209 -4.05 0.08 -0.98
C GLU A 209 -2.95 -0.94 -1.31
N THR A 210 -1.75 -0.70 -0.80
CA THR A 210 -0.66 -1.70 -0.78
C THR A 210 -0.51 -2.21 0.64
N VAL A 211 -0.74 -3.50 0.82
CA VAL A 211 -0.71 -4.19 2.10
C VAL A 211 0.58 -4.98 2.22
N ILE A 212 1.28 -4.81 3.34
CA ILE A 212 2.47 -5.60 3.69
C ILE A 212 1.99 -6.79 4.52
N ASN A 213 2.26 -8.01 4.06
CA ASN A 213 1.96 -9.24 4.79
C ASN A 213 3.26 -9.92 5.22
N PRO A 214 3.42 -10.30 6.50
CA PRO A 214 4.53 -11.15 6.91
C PRO A 214 4.41 -12.51 6.24
N LEU A 215 5.53 -13.03 5.75
CA LEU A 215 5.64 -14.39 5.24
C LEU A 215 6.21 -15.27 6.33
N GLU A 216 5.39 -16.18 6.84
CA GLU A 216 5.90 -17.29 7.64
C GLU A 216 6.59 -18.28 6.70
N MET A 217 7.91 -18.35 6.80
CA MET A 217 8.69 -19.34 6.06
C MET A 217 8.52 -20.68 6.75
N VAL A 218 7.61 -21.52 6.25
CA VAL A 218 7.57 -22.94 6.62
C VAL A 218 8.90 -23.54 6.19
N GLN A 219 9.81 -23.78 7.15
CA GLN A 219 11.01 -24.55 6.87
C GLN A 219 10.56 -25.95 6.46
N THR A 220 10.68 -26.28 5.18
CA THR A 220 10.56 -27.67 4.79
C THR A 220 11.82 -28.36 5.29
N ASP A 221 11.66 -29.33 6.19
CA ASP A 221 12.70 -30.10 6.92
C ASP A 221 13.65 -30.92 6.02
N ALA A 222 14.07 -30.36 4.89
CA ALA A 222 14.91 -30.99 3.89
C ALA A 222 16.40 -30.90 4.32
N GLY A 223 16.74 -31.54 5.44
CA GLY A 223 18.03 -32.21 5.67
C GLY A 223 19.33 -31.39 5.57
N GLY A 224 19.31 -30.08 5.78
CA GLY A 224 20.50 -29.22 5.66
C GLY A 224 20.88 -28.53 6.96
N ASP A 225 22.00 -28.95 7.54
CA ASP A 225 22.86 -28.28 8.54
C ASP A 225 22.18 -27.41 9.62
N ALA A 226 22.16 -27.91 10.86
CA ALA A 226 21.53 -27.29 12.04
C ALA A 226 22.27 -26.03 12.57
N SER A 227 23.21 -25.46 11.81
CA SER A 227 23.88 -24.22 12.17
C SER A 227 22.92 -23.04 12.00
N LYS A 228 22.12 -22.81 13.06
CA LYS A 228 21.25 -21.64 13.32
C LYS A 228 20.65 -21.00 12.06
N PRO A 229 19.44 -21.38 11.64
CA PRO A 229 18.75 -20.60 10.61
C PRO A 229 18.60 -19.17 11.12
N GLU A 230 19.22 -18.22 10.43
CA GLU A 230 18.84 -16.82 10.59
C GLU A 230 17.35 -16.74 10.22
N HIS A 231 16.53 -16.43 11.22
CA HIS A 231 15.10 -16.18 11.02
C HIS A 231 14.96 -14.86 10.26
N GLU A 232 15.22 -14.89 8.95
CA GLU A 232 15.01 -13.75 8.07
C GLU A 232 13.51 -13.57 7.88
N MET A 233 12.94 -12.54 8.51
CA MET A 233 11.55 -12.15 8.29
C MET A 233 11.38 -11.64 6.87
N ARG A 234 10.53 -12.30 6.08
CA ARG A 234 10.22 -11.89 4.71
C ARG A 234 8.84 -11.26 4.65
N TRP A 235 8.68 -10.31 3.74
CA TRP A 235 7.44 -9.57 3.58
C TRP A 235 6.94 -9.69 2.15
N LEU A 236 5.63 -9.86 2.00
CA LEU A 236 4.95 -9.86 0.72
C LEU A 236 4.10 -8.61 0.58
N LEU A 237 4.32 -7.86 -0.50
CA LEU A 237 3.48 -6.73 -0.87
C LEU A 237 2.32 -7.22 -1.71
N THR A 238 1.10 -6.99 -1.25
CA THR A 238 -0.14 -7.30 -1.99
C THR A 238 -0.89 -6.01 -2.25
N THR A 239 -1.55 -5.89 -3.40
CA THR A 239 -2.41 -4.73 -3.68
C THR A 239 -3.86 -5.11 -3.45
N ARG A 240 -4.58 -4.36 -2.61
CA ARG A 240 -6.01 -4.57 -2.38
C ARG A 240 -6.81 -3.44 -3.01
N LEU A 241 -7.87 -3.81 -3.73
CA LEU A 241 -8.85 -2.88 -4.29
C LEU A 241 -10.10 -2.97 -3.43
N PHE A 242 -10.65 -1.84 -3.01
CA PHE A 242 -12.02 -1.73 -2.52
C PHE A 242 -12.87 -1.15 -3.64
N ILE A 243 -13.98 -1.81 -3.94
CA ILE A 243 -14.82 -1.51 -5.10
C ILE A 243 -16.30 -1.46 -4.72
N SER A 244 -17.03 -0.55 -5.36
CA SER A 244 -18.46 -0.37 -5.16
C SER A 244 -19.25 -1.38 -5.98
N GLY A 245 -20.27 -1.98 -5.37
CA GLY A 245 -21.19 -2.91 -6.03
C GLY A 245 -20.80 -4.39 -5.88
N PRO A 246 -21.68 -5.28 -6.34
CA PRO A 246 -21.42 -6.72 -6.32
C PRO A 246 -20.29 -7.06 -7.28
N VAL A 247 -19.29 -7.79 -6.79
CA VAL A 247 -18.28 -8.40 -7.67
C VAL A 247 -18.95 -9.54 -8.41
N TYR A 248 -19.21 -9.35 -9.69
CA TYR A 248 -19.46 -10.48 -10.58
C TYR A 248 -18.20 -11.35 -10.55
N GLN A 249 -18.34 -12.63 -10.15
CA GLN A 249 -17.23 -13.56 -10.00
C GLN A 249 -16.31 -13.48 -11.22
N TYR A 250 -15.11 -12.98 -10.99
CA TYR A 250 -14.07 -12.91 -11.98
C TYR A 250 -13.59 -14.34 -12.29
N ASP A 251 -13.75 -14.78 -13.54
CA ASP A 251 -13.17 -16.04 -14.00
C ASP A 251 -11.63 -15.90 -14.09
N PRO A 252 -10.85 -16.56 -13.22
CA PRO A 252 -9.40 -16.45 -13.19
C PRO A 252 -8.75 -16.93 -14.49
N GLU A 253 -9.35 -17.90 -15.17
CA GLU A 253 -8.83 -18.42 -16.43
C GLU A 253 -8.93 -17.38 -17.56
N PHE A 254 -10.02 -16.63 -17.57
CA PHE A 254 -10.25 -15.55 -18.54
C PHE A 254 -9.20 -14.43 -18.36
N GLY A 255 -8.97 -14.06 -17.11
CA GLY A 255 -7.93 -13.11 -16.70
C GLY A 255 -6.53 -13.48 -17.18
N GLU A 256 -6.15 -14.75 -16.96
CA GLU A 256 -4.81 -15.22 -17.33
C GLU A 256 -4.62 -15.23 -18.86
N LYS A 257 -5.66 -15.59 -19.62
CA LYS A 257 -5.66 -15.56 -21.10
C LYS A 257 -5.50 -14.12 -21.64
N LEU A 258 -6.19 -13.15 -21.04
CA LEU A 258 -6.12 -11.73 -21.42
C LEU A 258 -4.80 -11.06 -21.05
N ALA A 259 -4.28 -11.30 -19.85
CA ALA A 259 -2.97 -10.79 -19.44
C ALA A 259 -1.86 -11.26 -20.39
N LYS A 260 -1.91 -12.53 -20.81
CA LYS A 260 -1.01 -13.10 -21.83
C LYS A 260 -1.16 -12.40 -23.19
N HIS A 261 -2.38 -12.01 -23.59
CA HIS A 261 -2.64 -11.25 -24.81
C HIS A 261 -2.13 -9.81 -24.75
N SER A 262 -2.37 -9.09 -23.65
CA SER A 262 -1.93 -7.71 -23.44
C SER A 262 -0.41 -7.58 -23.45
N ILE A 263 0.31 -8.47 -22.74
CA ILE A 263 1.78 -8.51 -22.75
C ILE A 263 2.33 -8.83 -24.15
N ARG A 264 1.64 -9.70 -24.91
CA ARG A 264 2.02 -10.03 -26.29
C ARG A 264 1.81 -8.84 -27.23
N HIS A 265 0.74 -8.08 -27.05
CA HIS A 265 0.46 -6.87 -27.81
C HIS A 265 1.47 -5.76 -27.47
N GLU A 266 1.82 -5.55 -26.20
CA GLU A 266 2.87 -4.60 -25.77
C GLU A 266 4.25 -4.97 -26.33
N ARG A 267 4.60 -6.26 -26.36
CA ARG A 267 5.87 -6.75 -26.94
C ARG A 267 5.93 -6.56 -28.45
N ARG A 268 4.81 -6.76 -29.15
CA ARG A 268 4.70 -6.55 -30.61
C ARG A 268 4.76 -5.06 -30.95
N LYS A 269 4.01 -4.24 -30.20
CA LYS A 269 4.02 -2.77 -30.32
C LYS A 269 5.40 -2.17 -29.99
N ARG A 270 6.12 -2.70 -28.99
CA ARG A 270 7.52 -2.32 -28.71
C ARG A 270 8.53 -2.68 -29.80
N LYS A 271 8.21 -3.67 -30.66
CA LYS A 271 9.06 -4.04 -31.79
C LYS A 271 8.79 -3.15 -33.01
N GLU A 272 7.62 -2.50 -33.06
CA GLU A 272 7.18 -1.61 -34.13
C GLU A 272 7.40 -0.12 -33.78
N GLU A 273 7.40 0.26 -32.50
CA GLU A 273 7.51 1.66 -32.04
C GLU A 273 8.89 1.99 -31.42
N SER A 274 9.98 1.52 -32.03
CA SER A 274 11.34 1.99 -31.71
C SER A 274 11.62 3.45 -32.13
N GLY A 275 10.59 4.19 -32.57
CA GLY A 275 10.63 5.63 -32.80
C GLY A 275 9.48 6.31 -32.07
N HIS A 276 9.81 6.99 -30.96
CA HIS A 276 8.97 7.97 -30.26
C HIS A 276 7.65 7.48 -29.65
N GLN A 277 7.70 7.13 -28.36
CA GLN A 277 6.52 7.00 -27.51
C GLN A 277 6.52 8.02 -26.35
N PRO A 278 5.33 8.43 -25.86
CA PRO A 278 5.17 9.56 -24.99
C PRO A 278 5.62 9.31 -23.54
N ILE A 279 6.07 10.41 -22.94
CA ILE A 279 6.67 10.52 -21.61
C ILE A 279 5.55 10.61 -20.58
N PHE A 280 5.19 9.52 -19.90
CA PHE A 280 4.65 9.64 -18.54
C PHE A 280 5.02 8.41 -17.71
N LEU A 281 5.51 8.69 -16.49
CA LEU A 281 5.95 7.77 -15.43
C LEU A 281 7.33 7.08 -15.51
N ARG A 282 8.17 7.33 -16.53
CA ARG A 282 9.58 6.87 -16.48
C ARG A 282 10.49 7.71 -15.56
N ASN A 283 10.09 8.94 -15.21
CA ASN A 283 11.01 9.94 -14.65
C ASN A 283 11.11 9.99 -13.12
N VAL A 284 10.24 9.34 -12.35
CA VAL A 284 10.30 9.45 -10.88
C VAL A 284 11.15 8.36 -10.23
N VAL A 285 11.21 7.14 -10.80
CA VAL A 285 11.93 6.02 -10.15
C VAL A 285 13.31 5.72 -10.79
N THR A 286 13.59 6.18 -12.02
CA THR A 286 14.90 5.93 -12.66
C THR A 286 15.92 7.06 -12.52
N ARG A 287 15.55 8.24 -11.99
CA ARG A 287 16.50 9.34 -11.77
C ARG A 287 17.47 9.07 -10.61
N ARG A 288 17.07 8.38 -9.54
CA ARG A 288 17.98 8.12 -8.40
C ARG A 288 19.15 7.19 -8.75
N PHE A 289 18.98 6.26 -9.70
CA PHE A 289 20.08 5.36 -10.08
C PHE A 289 21.10 6.02 -11.02
N LYS A 290 20.65 6.90 -11.93
CA LYS A 290 21.55 7.64 -12.84
C LYS A 290 22.37 8.71 -12.11
N TYR A 291 21.79 9.39 -11.11
CA TYR A 291 22.54 10.37 -10.31
C TYR A 291 23.62 9.71 -9.44
N ARG A 292 23.40 8.50 -8.91
CA ARG A 292 24.44 7.78 -8.15
C ARG A 292 25.66 7.45 -9.02
N MET A 293 25.44 6.98 -10.25
CA MET A 293 26.54 6.71 -11.19
C MET A 293 27.21 8.00 -11.68
N LEU A 294 26.44 9.09 -11.88
CA LEU A 294 26.99 10.39 -12.26
C LEU A 294 27.81 11.03 -11.13
N ILE A 295 27.36 10.95 -9.88
CA ILE A 295 28.08 11.43 -8.70
C ILE A 295 29.35 10.59 -8.48
N ALA A 296 29.28 9.28 -8.64
CA ALA A 296 30.45 8.41 -8.57
C ALA A 296 31.47 8.72 -9.68
N ALA A 297 31.01 8.94 -10.92
CA ALA A 297 31.86 9.35 -12.03
C ALA A 297 32.47 10.74 -11.81
N GLY A 298 31.69 11.70 -11.30
CA GLY A 298 32.17 13.04 -10.94
C GLY A 298 33.24 12.99 -9.84
N ALA A 299 33.02 12.19 -8.80
CA ALA A 299 33.99 11.99 -7.72
C ALA A 299 35.31 11.36 -8.24
N LEU A 300 35.22 10.36 -9.13
CA LEU A 300 36.40 9.77 -9.78
C LEU A 300 37.20 10.78 -10.60
N ILE A 301 36.53 11.65 -11.36
CA ILE A 301 37.19 12.69 -12.16
C ILE A 301 37.89 13.72 -11.25
N VAL A 302 37.24 14.16 -10.17
CA VAL A 302 37.85 15.09 -9.21
C VAL A 302 39.07 14.45 -8.53
N CYS A 303 38.97 13.20 -8.08
CA CYS A 303 40.11 12.47 -7.49
C CYS A 303 41.28 12.34 -8.48
N MET A 304 41.01 11.98 -9.74
CA MET A 304 42.04 11.91 -10.79
C MET A 304 42.71 13.26 -11.03
N THR A 305 41.93 14.35 -11.03
CA THR A 305 42.46 15.71 -11.24
C THR A 305 43.39 16.13 -10.10
N ILE A 306 43.02 15.82 -8.86
CA ILE A 306 43.86 16.09 -7.67
C ILE A 306 45.16 15.28 -7.73
N ILE A 307 45.09 14.00 -8.10
CA ILE A 307 46.28 13.14 -8.22
C ILE A 307 47.24 13.71 -9.28
N VAL A 308 46.73 14.11 -10.44
CA VAL A 308 47.56 14.71 -11.51
C VAL A 308 48.19 16.03 -11.05
N ALA A 309 47.42 16.91 -10.40
CA ALA A 309 47.93 18.18 -9.89
C ALA A 309 49.04 17.98 -8.84
N LEU A 310 48.84 17.05 -7.90
CA LEU A 310 49.85 16.70 -6.89
C LEU A 310 51.10 16.10 -7.53
N SER A 311 50.97 15.20 -8.51
CA SER A 311 52.10 14.64 -9.23
C SER A 311 52.94 15.69 -9.96
N VAL A 312 52.30 16.71 -10.55
CA VAL A 312 53.01 17.83 -11.21
C VAL A 312 53.75 18.69 -10.19
N VAL A 313 53.15 18.98 -9.04
CA VAL A 313 53.82 19.75 -7.97
C VAL A 313 55.01 18.98 -7.42
N TYR A 314 54.85 17.69 -7.14
CA TYR A 314 55.92 16.83 -6.63
C TYR A 314 57.04 16.57 -7.64
N SER A 315 56.76 16.59 -8.95
CA SER A 315 57.80 16.42 -9.98
C SER A 315 58.64 17.69 -10.21
N ASN A 316 58.15 18.84 -9.74
CA ASN A 316 58.83 20.13 -9.86
C ASN A 316 59.50 20.59 -8.55
N MET A 317 59.42 19.77 -7.49
CA MET A 317 60.20 19.89 -6.26
C MET A 317 61.41 18.96 -6.32
#